data_AF-F9DHA3-F1
#
_entry.id   AF-F9DHA3-F1
#
_cell.length_a   1.000
_cell.length_b   1.000
_cell.length_c   1.000
_cell.angle_alpha   90.00
_cell.angle_beta   90.00
_cell.angle_gamma   90.00
#
_symmetry.space_group_name_H-M   'P 1'
#
loop_
_entity.id
_entity.type
_entity.pdbx_description
1 polymer ?
#
loop_
_entity_poly.entity_id
_entity_poly.type
_entity_poly.pdbx_seq_one_letter_code
_entity_poly.pdbx_strand_id
1 'polypeptide(L)' 'MLSLLLADVAIAKLGAAIGAGLVAIGTGMGIGRIGGQAMDAMARQPEKIGDLRSSMIIAAALIEGVAFLAVIVSILAIVM' A
#
# COMPACT_ATOMS: atom_id res chain seq x y z
N MET A 1 -35.05 8.84 11.99
CA MET A 1 -33.82 9.06 12.79
C MET A 1 -32.94 7.82 12.82
N LEU A 2 -33.41 6.66 13.32
CA LEU A 2 -32.59 5.44 13.35
C LEU A 2 -32.15 4.94 11.96
N SER A 3 -33.03 4.97 10.97
CA SER A 3 -32.72 4.57 9.58
C SER A 3 -31.64 5.43 8.92
N LEU A 4 -31.60 6.72 9.25
CA LEU A 4 -30.62 7.67 8.71
C LEU A 4 -29.23 7.36 9.27
N LEU A 5 -29.15 7.15 10.59
CA LEU A 5 -27.92 6.76 11.28
C LEU A 5 -27.33 5.45 10.71
N LEU A 6 -28.17 4.47 10.41
CA LEU A 6 -27.73 3.20 9.82
C LEU A 6 -27.19 3.36 8.39
N ALA A 7 -27.77 4.27 7.61
CA ALA A 7 -27.30 4.56 6.26
C ALA A 7 -25.90 5.21 6.28
N ASP A 8 -25.64 6.13 7.20
CA ASP A 8 -24.34 6.80 7.34
C ASP A 8 -23.21 5.79 7.65
N VAL A 9 -23.47 4.86 8.58
CA VAL A 9 -22.52 3.78 8.93
C VAL A 9 -22.25 2.86 7.73
N ALA A 10 -23.29 2.54 6.94
CA ALA A 10 -23.13 1.70 5.76
C ALA A 10 -22.25 2.38 4.69
N ILE A 11 -22.44 3.69 4.47
CA ILE A 11 -21.64 4.48 3.52
C ILE A 11 -20.18 4.57 3.98
N ALA A 12 -19.94 4.82 5.26
CA ALA A 12 -18.59 4.87 5.82
C ALA A 12 -17.82 3.55 5.61
N LYS A 13 -18.47 2.41 5.89
CA LYS A 13 -17.88 1.07 5.68
C LYS A 13 -17.59 0.77 4.22
N LEU A 14 -18.49 1.17 3.32
CA LEU A 14 -18.27 1.02 1.88
C LEU A 14 -17.08 1.85 1.41
N GLY A 15 -17.02 3.12 1.83
CA GLY A 15 -15.90 4.01 1.51
C GLY A 15 -14.56 3.46 2.01
N ALA A 16 -14.52 2.92 3.22
CA ALA A 16 -13.34 2.29 3.79
C ALA A 16 -12.90 1.04 3.02
N ALA A 17 -13.84 0.18 2.60
CA ALA A 17 -13.53 -1.00 1.81
C ALA A 17 -12.97 -0.64 0.43
N ILE A 18 -13.54 0.37 -0.24
CA ILE A 18 -13.05 0.89 -1.51
C ILE A 18 -11.65 1.50 -1.33
N GLY A 19 -11.47 2.33 -0.30
CA GLY A 19 -10.19 2.95 0.03
C GLY A 19 -9.08 1.91 0.25
N ALA A 20 -9.35 0.87 1.03
CA ALA A 20 -8.41 -0.23 1.26
C ALA A 20 -8.04 -0.95 -0.04
N GLY A 21 -9.01 -1.22 -0.92
CA GLY A 21 -8.76 -1.83 -2.23
C GLY A 21 -7.87 -0.98 -3.13
N LEU A 22 -8.11 0.34 -3.18
CA LEU A 22 -7.29 1.27 -3.96
C LEU A 22 -5.85 1.36 -3.43
N VAL A 23 -5.67 1.39 -2.12
CA VAL A 23 -4.35 1.34 -1.48
C VAL A 23 -3.61 0.05 -1.86
N ALA A 24 -4.28 -1.10 -1.80
CA ALA A 24 -3.68 -2.38 -2.16
C ALA A 24 -3.19 -2.40 -3.63
N ILE A 25 -4.01 -1.89 -4.55
CA ILE A 25 -3.65 -1.79 -5.98
C ILE A 25 -2.45 -0.86 -6.17
N GLY A 26 -2.51 0.36 -5.60
CA GLY A 26 -1.44 1.35 -5.74
C GLY A 26 -0.11 0.86 -5.16
N THR A 27 -0.16 0.21 -4.00
CA THR A 27 1.02 -0.37 -3.33
C THR A 27 1.60 -1.51 -4.16
N GLY A 28 0.76 -2.43 -4.63
CA GLY A 28 1.17 -3.55 -5.49
C GLY A 28 1.86 -3.08 -6.77
N MET A 29 1.33 -2.05 -7.42
CA MET A 29 1.96 -1.45 -8.60
C MET A 29 3.30 -0.79 -8.27
N GLY A 30 3.39 -0.04 -7.17
CA GLY A 30 4.60 0.65 -6.78
C GLY A 30 5.72 -0.31 -6.37
N ILE A 31 5.43 -1.32 -5.53
CA ILE A 31 6.41 -2.32 -5.11
C ILE A 31 6.87 -3.18 -6.29
N GLY A 32 5.95 -3.55 -7.20
CA GLY A 32 6.28 -4.29 -8.41
C GLY A 32 7.25 -3.52 -9.31
N ARG A 33 7.08 -2.20 -9.45
CA ARG A 33 8.01 -1.32 -10.17
C ARG A 33 9.38 -1.25 -9.49
N ILE A 34 9.41 -1.03 -8.18
CA ILE A 34 10.66 -0.95 -7.40
C ILE A 34 11.45 -2.26 -7.56
N GLY A 35 10.79 -3.40 -7.37
CA GLY A 35 11.40 -4.73 -7.50
C GLY A 35 11.89 -4.99 -8.92
N GLY A 36 11.06 -4.75 -9.94
CA GLY A 36 11.43 -4.97 -11.34
C GLY A 36 12.64 -4.14 -11.77
N GLN A 37 12.64 -2.84 -11.47
CA GLN A 37 13.77 -1.96 -11.80
C GLN A 37 15.05 -2.33 -11.06
N ALA A 38 14.93 -2.77 -9.81
CA ALA A 38 16.08 -3.26 -9.05
C ALA A 38 16.65 -4.56 -9.63
N MET A 39 15.81 -5.50 -10.05
CA MET A 39 16.25 -6.73 -10.73
C MET A 39 16.99 -6.42 -12.03
N ASP A 40 16.43 -5.55 -12.88
CA ASP A 40 17.07 -5.13 -14.13
C ASP A 40 18.43 -4.45 -13.88
N ALA A 41 18.51 -3.58 -12.87
CA ALA A 41 19.75 -2.91 -12.50
C ALA A 41 20.79 -3.90 -11.98
N MET A 42 20.39 -4.87 -11.14
CA MET A 42 21.27 -5.91 -10.61
C MET A 42 21.78 -6.85 -11.70
N ALA A 43 20.95 -7.19 -12.68
CA ALA A 43 21.36 -8.00 -13.83
C ALA A 43 22.41 -7.27 -14.69
N ARG A 44 22.32 -5.94 -14.83
CA ARG A 44 23.27 -5.11 -15.58
C ARG A 44 24.55 -4.79 -14.81
N GLN A 45 24.49 -4.73 -13.49
CA GLN A 45 25.61 -4.40 -12.60
C GLN A 45 25.67 -5.37 -11.42
N PRO A 46 26.11 -6.62 -11.63
CA PRO A 46 26.18 -7.63 -10.56
C PRO A 46 27.04 -7.19 -9.37
N GLU A 47 28.01 -6.31 -9.61
CA GLU A 47 29.02 -5.90 -8.64
C GLU A 47 28.44 -4.93 -7.61
N LYS A 48 27.27 -4.35 -7.93
CA LYS A 48 26.52 -3.44 -7.07
C LYS A 48 25.27 -4.07 -6.46
N ILE A 49 25.11 -5.39 -6.51
CA ILE A 49 23.93 -6.09 -5.99
C ILE A 49 23.63 -5.72 -4.53
N GLY A 50 24.66 -5.61 -3.68
CA GLY A 50 24.49 -5.24 -2.26
C GLY A 50 23.83 -3.87 -2.09
N ASP A 51 24.36 -2.85 -2.77
CA ASP A 51 23.86 -1.48 -2.70
C ASP A 51 22.47 -1.32 -3.34
N LEU A 52 22.26 -1.98 -4.48
CA LEU A 52 20.98 -1.98 -5.19
C LEU A 52 19.89 -2.66 -4.37
N ARG A 53 20.18 -3.82 -3.76
CA ARG A 53 19.25 -4.51 -2.87
C ARG A 53 18.91 -3.66 -1.65
N SER A 54 19.91 -3.01 -1.04
CA SER A 54 19.67 -2.15 0.12
C SER A 54 18.78 -0.96 -0.23
N SER A 55 19.05 -0.29 -1.35
CA SER A 55 18.25 0.82 -1.85
C SER A 55 16.82 0.38 -2.21
N MET A 56 16.67 -0.79 -2.84
CA MET A 56 15.37 -1.40 -3.15
C MET A 56 14.57 -1.68 -1.88
N ILE A 57 15.17 -2.27 -0.85
CA ILE A 57 14.50 -2.59 0.42
C ILE A 57 14.05 -1.30 1.13
N ILE A 58 14.88 -0.25 1.13
CA ILE A 58 14.50 1.05 1.73
C ILE A 58 13.31 1.64 0.98
N ALA A 59 13.35 1.67 -0.35
CA ALA A 59 12.24 2.18 -1.16
C ALA A 59 10.96 1.34 -0.95
N ALA A 60 11.09 0.01 -0.91
CA ALA A 60 10.01 -0.92 -0.61
C ALA A 60 9.39 -0.69 0.78
N ALA A 61 10.23 -0.48 1.81
CA ALA A 61 9.76 -0.22 3.16
C ALA A 61 9.01 1.12 3.27
N LEU A 62 9.45 2.15 2.54
CA LEU A 62 8.76 3.44 2.53
C LEU A 62 7.36 3.37 1.90
N ILE A 63 7.21 2.65 0.79
CA ILE A 63 5.89 2.47 0.17
C ILE A 63 4.97 1.60 1.04
N GLU A 64 5.50 0.52 1.63
CA GLU A 64 4.76 -0.32 2.57
C GLU A 64 4.35 0.44 3.83
N GLY A 65 5.20 1.34 4.35
CA GLY A 65 4.85 2.18 5.50
C GLY A 65 3.61 3.04 5.26
N VAL A 66 3.51 3.66 4.08
CA VAL A 66 2.34 4.46 3.69
C VAL A 66 1.10 3.57 3.47
N ALA A 67 1.29 2.43 2.80
CA ALA A 67 0.22 1.46 2.56
C ALA A 67 -0.38 0.93 3.87
N PHE A 68 0.49 0.55 4.80
CA PHE A 68 0.10 0.03 6.10
C PHE A 68 -0.70 1.05 6.92
N LEU A 69 -0.25 2.31 6.95
CA LEU A 69 -1.00 3.39 7.61
C LEU A 69 -2.39 3.57 6.99
N ALA A 70 -2.50 3.54 5.66
CA ALA A 70 -3.79 3.70 4.99
C ALA A 70 -4.74 2.50 5.23
N VAL A 71 -4.22 1.28 5.33
CA VAL A 71 -4.99 0.10 5.73
C VAL A 71 -5.48 0.23 7.17
N ILE A 72 -4.63 0.71 8.11
CA ILE A 72 -5.05 0.96 9.49
C ILE A 72 -6.22 1.95 9.53
N VAL A 73 -6.11 3.08 8.83
CA VAL A 73 -7.19 4.08 8.77
C VAL A 73 -8.48 3.47 8.21
N SER A 74 -8.37 2.64 7.17
CA SER A 74 -9.52 1.95 6.58
C SER A 74 -10.18 0.97 7.56
N ILE A 75 -9.38 0.21 8.32
CA ILE A 75 -9.91 -0.70 9.34
C ILE A 75 -10.58 0.07 10.48
N LEU A 76 -9.98 1.17 10.94
CA LEU A 76 -10.55 2.02 11.98
C LEU A 76 -11.91 2.58 11.56
N ALA A 77 -12.06 3.01 10.30
CA ALA A 77 -13.33 3.49 9.75
C ALA A 77 -14.43 2.39 9.63
N ILE A 78 -14.06 1.11 9.68
CA ILE A 78 -15.00 -0.01 9.66
C ILE A 78 -15.43 -0.41 11.08
N VAL A 79 -14.50 -0.34 12.03
CA VAL A 79 -14.66 -0.88 13.39
C VAL A 79 -15.17 0.16 14.39
N MET A 80 -14.78 1.43 14.23
CA MET A 80 -15.21 2.55 15.09
C MET A 80 -16.44 3.26 14.50
#